data_AF-A0A167XZR1-F1
#
_entry.id   AF-A0A167XZR1-F1
#
_cell.length_a   1.000
_cell.length_b   1.000
_cell.length_c   1.000
_cell.angle_alpha   90.00
_cell.angle_beta   90.00
_cell.angle_gamma   90.00
#
_symmetry.space_group_name_H-M   'P 1'
#
loop_
_entity.id
_entity.type
_entity.pdbx_description
1 polymer ?
#
loop_
_entity_poly.entity_id
_entity_poly.type
_entity_poly.pdbx_seq_one_letter_code
_entity_poly.pdbx_strand_id
1 'polypeptide(L)'
;MTIETHNLGLNLLRLAPLVLSTASLMCGVDQANALRPFSKPPLAKTGGSVLPHWFSGFFDTTIYAVGLSYPLAFATALLNAGKYVGDLDDTTRYLYWAGAAFSAGHFLYGPGAMQIIARMCDKENPGVKNTQTTHEWLDMNFTRIITVDGPAWIMYFAAVLSAASFP
;
A
#
# COMPACT_ATOMS: atom_id res chain seq x y z
N MET A 1 13.74 -20.60 35.55
CA MET A 1 12.84 -19.53 35.09
C MET A 1 13.71 -18.49 34.40
N THR A 2 13.91 -18.65 33.10
CA THR A 2 14.70 -17.71 32.29
C THR A 2 13.82 -16.51 31.99
N ILE A 3 14.27 -15.32 32.42
CA ILE A 3 13.64 -14.06 32.05
C ILE A 3 13.82 -13.93 30.53
N GLU A 4 12.72 -14.01 29.77
CA GLU A 4 12.73 -13.61 28.37
C GLU A 4 13.21 -12.16 28.32
N THR A 5 14.38 -11.94 27.75
CA THR A 5 14.80 -10.59 27.40
C THR A 5 13.92 -10.18 26.23
N HIS A 6 12.84 -9.45 26.50
CA HIS A 6 12.06 -8.78 25.47
C HIS A 6 12.99 -7.87 24.66
N ASN A 7 13.46 -8.37 23.51
CA ASN A 7 14.21 -7.55 22.57
C ASN A 7 13.20 -6.70 21.80
N LEU A 8 12.83 -5.57 22.41
CA LEU A 8 11.88 -4.61 21.84
C LEU A 8 12.26 -4.24 20.40
N GLY A 9 13.55 -4.03 20.12
CA GLY A 9 14.03 -3.70 18.78
C GLY A 9 13.73 -4.81 17.76
N LEU A 10 13.98 -6.07 18.12
CA LEU A 10 13.68 -7.22 17.27
C LEU A 10 12.18 -7.40 17.05
N ASN A 11 11.37 -7.21 18.09
CA ASN A 11 9.91 -7.30 17.99
C ASN A 11 9.34 -6.19 17.10
N LEU A 12 9.84 -4.96 17.23
CA LEU A 12 9.48 -3.85 16.35
C LEU A 12 9.89 -4.13 14.90
N LEU A 13 11.08 -4.68 14.67
CA LEU A 13 11.53 -5.07 13.33
C LEU A 13 10.62 -6.14 12.72
N ARG A 14 10.22 -7.15 13.49
CA ARG A 14 9.30 -8.21 13.04
C ARG A 14 7.91 -7.69 12.72
N LEU A 15 7.43 -6.71 13.49
CA LEU A 15 6.11 -6.11 13.32
C LEU A 15 6.08 -5.07 12.18
N ALA A 16 7.20 -4.41 11.89
CA ALA A 16 7.27 -3.30 10.96
C ALA A 16 6.67 -3.59 9.56
N PRO A 17 6.95 -4.72 8.89
CA PRO A 17 6.36 -5.01 7.57
C PRO A 17 4.84 -5.01 7.59
N LEU A 18 4.23 -5.57 8.64
CA LEU A 18 2.77 -5.63 8.80
C LEU A 18 2.19 -4.24 9.04
N VAL A 19 2.79 -3.44 9.91
CA VAL A 19 2.32 -2.07 10.21
C VAL A 19 2.39 -1.20 8.96
N LEU A 20 3.52 -1.23 8.26
CA LEU A 20 3.73 -0.46 7.04
C LEU A 20 2.79 -0.91 5.92
N SER A 21 2.63 -2.22 5.72
CA SER A 21 1.69 -2.77 4.74
C SER A 21 0.23 -2.44 5.08
N THR A 22 -0.13 -2.41 6.36
CA THR A 22 -1.46 -1.96 6.81
C THR A 22 -1.69 -0.50 6.45
N ALA A 23 -0.71 0.37 6.69
CA ALA A 23 -0.78 1.77 6.31
C ALA A 23 -0.92 1.95 4.78
N SER A 24 -0.16 1.19 3.99
CA SER A 24 -0.27 1.20 2.52
C SER A 24 -1.64 0.71 2.02
N LEU A 25 -2.17 -0.35 2.63
CA LEU A 25 -3.47 -0.91 2.28
C LEU A 25 -4.59 0.09 2.59
N MET A 26 -4.56 0.69 3.79
CA MET A 26 -5.51 1.73 4.18
C MET A 26 -5.42 2.94 3.27
N CYS A 27 -4.21 3.38 2.89
CA CYS A 27 -4.03 4.44 1.91
C CYS A 27 -4.73 4.11 0.57
N GLY A 28 -4.69 2.86 0.10
CA GLY A 28 -5.40 2.43 -1.10
C GLY A 28 -6.93 2.44 -0.94
N VAL A 29 -7.44 2.07 0.24
CA VAL A 29 -8.88 2.13 0.56
C VAL A 29 -9.37 3.57 0.65
N ASP A 30 -8.61 4.44 1.32
CA ASP A 30 -8.94 5.86 1.48
C ASP A 30 -8.96 6.58 0.14
N GLN A 31 -8.00 6.28 -0.75
CA GLN A 31 -8.00 6.77 -2.13
C GLN A 31 -9.28 6.36 -2.89
N ALA A 32 -9.71 5.10 -2.76
CA ALA A 32 -10.94 4.65 -3.38
C ALA A 32 -12.17 5.36 -2.80
N ASN A 33 -12.23 5.55 -1.49
CA ASN A 33 -13.33 6.24 -0.83
C ASN A 33 -13.40 7.72 -1.21
N ALA A 34 -12.24 8.39 -1.31
CA ALA A 34 -12.15 9.80 -1.66
C ALA A 34 -12.51 10.07 -3.14
N LEU A 35 -12.18 9.15 -4.05
CA LEU A 35 -12.43 9.31 -5.49
C LEU A 35 -13.78 8.76 -5.96
N ARG A 36 -14.37 7.79 -5.24
CA ARG A 36 -15.66 7.19 -5.62
C ARG A 36 -16.81 8.19 -5.79
N PRO A 37 -16.93 9.29 -5.03
CA PRO A 37 -17.94 10.31 -5.30
C PRO A 37 -17.83 10.90 -6.70
N PHE A 38 -16.61 11.18 -7.18
CA PHE A 38 -16.37 11.77 -8.51
C PHE A 38 -16.72 10.83 -9.67
N SER A 39 -16.87 9.52 -9.42
CA SER A 39 -17.34 8.54 -10.40
C SER A 39 -18.87 8.38 -10.46
N LYS A 40 -19.62 9.10 -9.61
CA LYS A 40 -21.09 9.05 -9.60
C LYS A 40 -21.70 10.14 -10.47
N PRO A 41 -22.82 9.88 -11.19
CA PRO A 41 -23.36 10.82 -12.17
C PRO A 41 -23.53 12.28 -11.69
N PRO A 42 -24.03 12.55 -10.46
CA PRO A 42 -24.21 13.92 -9.99
C PRO A 42 -22.90 14.72 -9.91
N LEU A 43 -21.83 14.11 -9.38
CA LEU A 43 -20.54 14.77 -9.18
C LEU A 43 -19.60 14.56 -10.38
N ALA A 44 -19.80 13.53 -11.19
CA ALA A 44 -19.05 13.34 -12.44
C ALA A 44 -19.29 14.50 -13.41
N LYS A 45 -20.52 15.04 -13.45
CA LYS A 45 -20.87 16.17 -14.32
C LYS A 45 -20.35 17.52 -13.80
N THR A 46 -20.43 17.75 -12.49
CA THR A 46 -20.13 19.07 -11.88
C THR A 46 -18.72 19.16 -11.30
N GLY A 47 -18.14 18.04 -10.88
CA GLY A 47 -16.83 17.95 -10.24
C GLY A 47 -15.65 17.89 -11.21
N GLY A 48 -15.88 17.83 -12.51
CA GLY A 48 -14.82 17.75 -13.53
C GLY A 48 -13.81 18.90 -13.50
N SER A 49 -14.26 20.11 -13.14
CA SER A 49 -13.37 21.27 -12.97
C SER A 49 -12.68 21.33 -11.60
N VAL A 50 -13.26 20.67 -10.60
CA VAL A 50 -12.75 20.64 -9.22
C VAL A 50 -11.68 19.56 -9.06
N LEU A 51 -11.92 18.39 -9.64
CA LEU A 51 -11.08 17.20 -9.50
C LEU A 51 -9.59 17.44 -9.79
N PRO A 52 -9.16 18.08 -10.90
CA PRO A 52 -7.72 18.24 -11.17
C PRO A 52 -7.01 19.11 -10.14
N HIS A 53 -7.72 20.04 -9.48
CA HIS A 53 -7.17 20.87 -8.41
C HIS A 53 -7.13 20.13 -7.08
N TRP A 54 -8.26 19.52 -6.71
CA TRP A 54 -8.39 18.76 -5.47
C TRP A 54 -7.44 17.56 -5.43
N PHE A 55 -7.38 16.78 -6.52
CA PHE A 55 -6.57 15.57 -6.56
C PHE A 55 -5.08 15.88 -6.62
N SER A 56 -4.66 16.97 -7.27
CA SER A 56 -3.26 17.42 -7.21
C SER A 56 -2.82 17.63 -5.76
N GLY A 57 -3.57 18.41 -4.97
CA GLY A 57 -3.22 18.67 -3.57
C GLY A 57 -3.31 17.42 -2.68
N PHE A 58 -4.28 16.55 -2.93
CA PHE A 58 -4.39 15.26 -2.24
C PHE A 58 -3.19 14.35 -2.58
N PHE A 59 -2.79 14.27 -3.84
CA PHE A 59 -1.69 13.41 -4.29
C PHE A 59 -0.33 13.90 -3.81
N ASP A 60 -0.09 15.22 -3.79
CA ASP A 60 1.17 15.84 -3.33
C ASP A 60 1.55 15.41 -1.90
N THR A 61 0.56 15.07 -1.07
CA THR A 61 0.78 14.57 0.29
C THR A 61 0.76 13.04 0.34
N THR A 62 -0.19 12.41 -0.35
CA THR A 62 -0.39 10.95 -0.35
C THR A 62 0.79 10.19 -0.94
N ILE A 63 1.51 10.78 -1.91
CA ILE A 63 2.67 10.15 -2.54
C ILE A 63 3.79 9.84 -1.53
N TYR A 64 3.93 10.63 -0.46
CA TYR A 64 4.92 10.35 0.60
C TYR A 64 4.54 9.12 1.42
N ALA A 65 3.25 8.91 1.69
CA ALA A 65 2.79 7.73 2.40
C ALA A 65 3.16 6.46 1.61
N VAL A 66 2.94 6.46 0.30
CA VAL A 66 3.31 5.35 -0.61
C VAL A 66 4.83 5.24 -0.73
N GLY A 67 5.52 6.35 -1.00
CA GLY A 67 6.97 6.40 -1.23
C GLY A 67 7.80 5.99 -0.01
N LEU A 68 7.26 6.09 1.20
CA LEU A 68 7.92 5.62 2.42
C LEU A 68 7.47 4.22 2.81
N SER A 69 6.17 3.93 2.81
CA SER A 69 5.64 2.67 3.37
C SER A 69 6.09 1.44 2.60
N TYR A 70 6.05 1.45 1.25
CA TYR A 70 6.44 0.28 0.45
C TYR A 70 7.94 -0.04 0.55
N PRO A 71 8.88 0.91 0.35
CA PRO A 71 10.31 0.60 0.49
C PRO A 71 10.70 0.17 1.90
N LEU A 72 10.10 0.79 2.93
CA LEU A 72 10.38 0.41 4.32
C LEU A 72 9.80 -0.97 4.66
N ALA A 73 8.59 -1.30 4.19
CA ALA A 73 8.00 -2.62 4.39
C ALA A 73 8.86 -3.69 3.72
N PHE A 74 9.29 -3.44 2.48
CA PHE A 74 10.17 -4.32 1.74
C PHE A 74 11.52 -4.53 2.46
N ALA A 75 12.18 -3.44 2.86
CA ALA A 75 13.49 -3.50 3.54
C ALA A 75 13.41 -4.26 4.87
N THR A 76 12.41 -3.94 5.70
CA THR A 76 12.22 -4.61 7.00
C THR A 76 11.81 -6.08 6.83
N ALA A 77 11.04 -6.42 5.80
CA ALA A 77 10.71 -7.80 5.48
C ALA A 77 11.95 -8.62 5.05
N LEU A 78 12.82 -8.05 4.21
CA LEU A 78 14.07 -8.71 3.82
C LEU A 78 15.01 -8.93 5.01
N LEU A 79 15.07 -7.97 5.94
CA LEU A 79 15.83 -8.15 7.19
C LEU A 79 15.30 -9.33 8.00
N ASN A 80 13.98 -9.44 8.18
CA ASN A 80 13.38 -10.58 8.89
C ASN A 80 13.52 -11.91 8.14
N ALA A 81 13.51 -11.92 6.81
CA ALA A 81 13.75 -13.12 6.02
C ALA A 81 15.21 -13.60 6.14
N GLY A 82 16.15 -12.68 6.34
CA GLY A 82 17.59 -12.93 6.39
C GLY A 82 18.05 -13.76 7.60
N LYS A 83 19.01 -14.67 7.38
CA LYS A 83 19.55 -15.62 8.39
C LYS A 83 20.23 -14.95 9.60
N TYR A 84 20.49 -13.66 9.53
CA TYR A 84 21.22 -12.91 10.56
C TYR A 84 20.32 -12.25 11.61
N VAL A 85 18.99 -12.28 11.45
CA VAL A 85 18.03 -11.61 12.34
C VAL A 85 17.21 -12.64 13.11
N GLY A 86 17.76 -13.11 14.23
CA GLY A 86 17.10 -14.02 15.18
C GLY A 86 16.82 -15.43 14.65
N ASP A 87 16.38 -16.30 15.56
CA ASP A 87 16.05 -17.70 15.28
C ASP A 87 14.61 -17.84 14.77
N LEU A 88 14.36 -17.39 13.54
CA LEU A 88 13.11 -17.68 12.82
C LEU A 88 13.24 -19.00 12.06
N ASP A 89 12.18 -19.81 12.07
CA ASP A 89 12.09 -21.02 11.24
C ASP A 89 11.91 -20.67 9.75
N ASP A 90 12.12 -21.67 8.88
CA ASP A 90 12.09 -21.49 7.43
C ASP A 90 10.71 -21.06 6.91
N THR A 91 9.62 -21.50 7.55
CA THR A 91 8.24 -21.10 7.17
C THR A 91 8.04 -19.62 7.45
N THR A 92 8.41 -19.15 8.64
CA THR A 92 8.30 -17.74 9.00
C THR A 92 9.12 -16.84 8.08
N ARG A 93 10.36 -17.25 7.74
CA ARG A 93 11.21 -16.54 6.78
C ARG A 93 10.60 -16.49 5.39
N TYR A 94 10.03 -17.61 4.93
CA TYR A 94 9.34 -17.67 3.64
C TYR A 94 8.14 -16.71 3.60
N LEU A 95 7.35 -16.62 4.66
CA LEU A 95 6.23 -15.68 4.74
C LEU A 95 6.68 -14.22 4.62
N TYR A 96 7.75 -13.82 5.32
CA TYR A 96 8.33 -12.47 5.15
C TYR A 96 8.81 -12.23 3.71
N TRP A 97 9.48 -13.23 3.11
CA TRP A 97 9.97 -13.11 1.73
C TRP A 97 8.83 -13.02 0.70
N ALA A 98 7.80 -13.86 0.85
CA ALA A 98 6.61 -13.85 -0.01
C ALA A 98 5.86 -12.51 0.11
N GLY A 99 5.71 -11.99 1.32
CA GLY A 99 5.15 -10.66 1.54
C GLY A 99 5.96 -9.56 0.87
N ALA A 100 7.30 -9.63 0.94
CA ALA A 100 8.19 -8.69 0.25
C ALA A 100 8.03 -8.76 -1.27
N ALA A 101 7.92 -9.95 -1.84
CA ALA A 101 7.71 -10.14 -3.27
C ALA A 101 6.37 -9.53 -3.74
N PHE A 102 5.27 -9.79 -3.04
CA PHE A 102 3.98 -9.16 -3.34
C PHE A 102 4.03 -7.65 -3.16
N SER A 103 4.67 -7.15 -2.10
CA SER A 103 4.81 -5.71 -1.83
C SER A 103 5.60 -5.01 -2.95
N ALA A 104 6.66 -5.64 -3.46
CA ALA A 104 7.38 -5.13 -4.64
C ALA A 104 6.51 -5.14 -5.91
N GLY A 105 5.59 -6.11 -6.03
CA GLY A 105 4.60 -6.18 -7.10
C GLY A 105 3.73 -4.94 -7.23
N HIS A 106 3.55 -4.14 -6.17
CA HIS A 106 2.90 -2.83 -6.21
C HIS A 106 3.43 -1.94 -7.34
N PHE A 107 4.76 -1.91 -7.51
CA PHE A 107 5.42 -1.02 -8.45
C PHE A 107 5.18 -1.39 -9.92
N LEU A 108 4.69 -2.60 -10.21
CA LEU A 108 4.28 -2.98 -11.56
C LEU A 108 3.11 -2.12 -12.08
N TYR A 109 2.28 -1.60 -11.16
CA TYR A 109 1.16 -0.71 -11.49
C TYR A 109 1.58 0.76 -11.63
N GLY A 110 2.81 1.12 -11.23
CA GLY A 110 3.30 2.50 -11.18
C GLY A 110 3.15 3.27 -12.50
N PRO A 111 3.65 2.76 -13.64
CA PRO A 111 3.54 3.47 -14.92
C PRO A 111 2.10 3.77 -15.32
N GLY A 112 1.20 2.78 -15.21
CA GLY A 112 -0.22 2.95 -15.52
C GLY A 112 -0.91 3.92 -14.55
N ALA A 113 -0.58 3.82 -13.26
CA ALA A 113 -1.10 4.71 -12.23
C ALA A 113 -0.74 6.17 -12.50
N MET A 114 0.52 6.45 -12.82
CA MET A 114 0.97 7.81 -13.11
C MET A 114 0.31 8.40 -14.36
N GLN A 115 0.02 7.58 -15.37
CA GLN A 115 -0.74 8.03 -16.55
C GLN A 115 -2.18 8.41 -16.20
N ILE A 116 -2.86 7.62 -15.36
CA ILE A 116 -4.23 7.91 -14.91
C ILE A 116 -4.23 9.18 -14.05
N ILE A 117 -3.28 9.31 -13.11
CA ILE A 117 -3.11 10.50 -12.25
C ILE A 117 -2.90 11.74 -13.10
N ALA A 118 -2.02 11.70 -14.10
CA ALA A 118 -1.75 12.82 -14.98
C ALA A 118 -3.02 13.32 -15.70
N ARG A 119 -3.85 12.41 -16.23
CA ARG A 119 -5.13 12.77 -16.85
C ARG A 119 -6.14 13.29 -15.82
N MET A 120 -6.16 12.72 -14.62
CA MET A 120 -7.03 13.21 -13.54
C MET A 120 -6.67 14.64 -13.12
N CYS A 121 -5.37 14.95 -13.09
CA CYS A 121 -4.80 16.25 -12.75
C CYS A 121 -4.71 17.24 -13.93
N ASP A 122 -5.17 16.89 -15.13
CA ASP A 122 -5.11 17.78 -16.29
C ASP A 122 -5.99 19.03 -16.07
N LYS A 123 -5.33 20.20 -16.03
CA LYS A 123 -5.94 21.52 -15.82
C LYS A 123 -6.14 22.29 -17.13
N GLU A 124 -5.60 21.83 -18.25
CA GLU A 124 -5.72 22.51 -19.53
C GLU A 124 -7.12 22.32 -20.13
N ASN A 125 -7.69 21.13 -19.97
CA ASN A 125 -9.01 20.79 -20.48
C ASN A 125 -9.92 20.19 -19.38
N PRO A 126 -10.21 20.93 -18.30
CA PRO A 126 -10.92 20.40 -17.15
C PRO A 126 -12.38 20.06 -17.50
N GLY A 127 -12.88 18.95 -16.98
CA GLY A 127 -14.28 18.58 -17.16
C GLY A 127 -14.56 17.10 -16.99
N VAL A 128 -15.56 16.61 -17.73
CA VAL A 128 -16.05 15.22 -17.64
C VAL A 128 -14.95 14.19 -17.94
N LYS A 129 -13.96 14.54 -18.76
CA LYS A 129 -12.82 13.67 -19.04
C LYS A 129 -12.01 13.36 -17.77
N ASN A 130 -11.81 14.34 -16.88
CA ASN A 130 -11.12 14.12 -15.61
C ASN A 130 -11.92 13.18 -14.71
N THR A 131 -13.24 13.35 -14.60
CA THR A 131 -14.06 12.48 -13.75
C THR A 131 -14.22 11.08 -14.33
N GLN A 132 -14.17 10.90 -15.66
CA GLN A 132 -14.15 9.59 -16.29
C GLN A 132 -12.93 8.75 -15.88
N THR A 133 -11.74 9.37 -15.73
CA THR A 133 -10.53 8.64 -15.32
C THR A 133 -10.60 8.10 -13.88
N THR A 134 -11.55 8.56 -13.07
CA THR A 134 -11.77 8.01 -11.72
C THR A 134 -12.22 6.56 -11.77
N HIS A 135 -12.94 6.12 -12.81
CA HIS A 135 -13.29 4.72 -12.99
C HIS A 135 -12.05 3.87 -13.23
N GLU A 136 -11.18 4.31 -14.15
CA GLU A 136 -9.91 3.63 -14.45
C GLU A 136 -9.03 3.53 -13.20
N TRP A 137 -8.97 4.61 -12.40
CA TRP A 137 -8.25 4.60 -11.14
C TRP A 137 -8.84 3.59 -10.16
N LEU A 138 -10.17 3.60 -9.95
CA LEU A 138 -10.84 2.70 -9.01
C LEU A 138 -10.64 1.23 -9.38
N ASP A 139 -10.74 0.90 -10.67
CA ASP A 139 -10.56 -0.46 -11.17
C ASP A 139 -9.11 -0.94 -10.99
N MET A 140 -8.14 -0.11 -11.38
CA MET A 140 -6.72 -0.43 -11.19
C MET A 140 -6.35 -0.52 -9.70
N ASN A 141 -6.83 0.41 -8.88
CA ASN A 141 -6.57 0.42 -7.43
C ASN A 141 -7.15 -0.81 -6.75
N PHE A 142 -8.38 -1.20 -7.11
CA PHE A 142 -8.99 -2.44 -6.61
C PHE A 142 -8.20 -3.66 -7.05
N THR A 143 -7.84 -3.75 -8.34
CA THR A 143 -7.03 -4.85 -8.88
C THR A 143 -5.71 -4.97 -8.12
N ARG A 144 -4.97 -3.86 -7.97
CA ARG A 144 -3.71 -3.82 -7.23
C ARG A 144 -3.88 -4.26 -5.77
N ILE A 145 -4.94 -3.80 -5.10
CA ILE A 145 -5.22 -4.22 -3.73
C ILE A 145 -5.40 -5.74 -3.64
N ILE A 146 -6.16 -6.36 -4.54
CA ILE A 146 -6.45 -7.80 -4.43
C ILE A 146 -5.33 -8.69 -4.95
N THR A 147 -4.48 -8.22 -5.87
CA THR A 147 -3.42 -9.03 -6.49
C THR A 147 -2.06 -8.89 -5.81
N VAL A 148 -1.76 -7.74 -5.19
CA VAL A 148 -0.44 -7.45 -4.62
C VAL A 148 -0.49 -6.92 -3.19
N ASP A 149 -1.23 -5.85 -2.91
CA ASP A 149 -1.16 -5.19 -1.58
C ASP A 149 -1.80 -6.07 -0.48
N GLY A 150 -2.96 -6.66 -0.75
CA GLY A 150 -3.68 -7.57 0.14
C GLY A 150 -2.95 -8.88 0.39
N PRO A 151 -2.49 -9.59 -0.66
CA PRO A 151 -1.62 -10.76 -0.49
C PRO A 151 -0.36 -10.47 0.31
N ALA A 152 0.33 -9.33 0.07
CA ALA A 152 1.47 -8.92 0.89
C ALA A 152 1.10 -8.79 2.37
N TRP A 153 0.00 -8.09 2.65
CA TRP A 153 -0.50 -7.91 4.01
C TRP A 153 -0.80 -9.25 4.70
N ILE A 154 -1.47 -10.19 4.01
CA ILE A 154 -1.78 -11.53 4.54
C ILE A 154 -0.50 -12.29 4.89
N MET A 155 0.50 -12.26 4.00
CA MET A 155 1.79 -12.92 4.25
C MET A 155 2.52 -12.32 5.47
N TYR A 156 2.55 -10.99 5.59
CA TYR A 156 3.15 -10.33 6.75
C TYR A 156 2.38 -10.59 8.04
N PHE A 157 1.05 -10.62 7.98
CA PHE A 157 0.21 -10.95 9.13
C PHE A 157 0.51 -12.36 9.63
N ALA A 158 0.53 -13.34 8.73
CA ALA A 158 0.91 -14.72 9.05
C ALA A 158 2.35 -14.81 9.58
N ALA A 159 3.29 -14.07 8.98
CA ALA A 159 4.69 -14.04 9.44
C ALA A 159 4.80 -13.51 10.88
N VAL A 160 4.08 -12.43 11.22
CA VAL A 160 4.05 -11.88 12.58
C VAL A 160 3.45 -12.86 13.57
N LEU A 161 2.32 -13.50 13.22
CA LEU A 161 1.71 -14.53 14.08
C LEU A 161 2.62 -15.74 14.29
N SER A 162 3.39 -16.12 13.28
CA SER A 162 4.35 -17.23 13.35
C SER A 162 5.62 -16.86 14.12
N ALA A 163 6.11 -15.62 13.95
CA ALA A 163 7.32 -15.11 14.59
C ALA A 163 7.11 -14.79 16.08
N ALA A 164 5.88 -14.43 16.45
CA ALA A 164 5.48 -14.26 17.82
C ALA A 164 5.00 -15.60 18.34
N SER A 165 5.85 -16.28 19.12
CA SER A 165 5.36 -17.18 20.16
C SER A 165 4.53 -16.34 21.13
N PHE A 166 3.28 -16.06 20.79
CA PHE A 166 2.37 -15.39 21.71
C PHE A 166 2.15 -16.36 22.88
N PRO A 167 2.46 -15.95 24.13
CA PRO A 167 2.23 -16.79 25.30
C PRO A 167 0.76 -17.19 25.43
#